data_AF-A0A5C7VC19-F1
#
_entry.id   AF-A0A5C7VC19-F1
#
_cell.length_a   1.000
_cell.length_b   1.000
_cell.length_c   1.000
_cell.angle_alpha   90.00
_cell.angle_beta   90.00
_cell.angle_gamma   90.00
#
_symmetry.space_group_name_H-M   'P 1'
#
loop_
_entity.id
_entity.type
_entity.pdbx_description
1 polymer ?
#
loop_
_entity_poly.entity_id
_entity_poly.type
_entity_poly.pdbx_seq_one_letter_code
_entity_poly.pdbx_strand_id
1 'polypeptide(L)' 'MKKRSKKRKPSELTKLKKRLARLQSDIATVTSEITKKKLLVQILLTEEKIKIEEFHKVSGFNKIRGYEILSGAPGLGKRS' A
#
# COMPACT_ATOMS: atom_id res chain seq x y z
N MET A 1 21.51 18.29 23.72
CA MET A 1 20.06 18.17 23.40
C MET A 1 19.81 16.93 22.54
N LYS A 2 19.10 15.91 23.05
CA LYS A 2 18.70 14.74 22.23
C LYS A 2 17.63 15.17 21.21
N LYS A 3 17.98 15.19 19.92
CA LYS A 3 17.01 15.43 18.83
C LYS A 3 15.92 14.35 18.91
N ARG A 4 14.68 14.73 19.26
CA ARG A 4 13.52 13.82 19.21
C ARG A 4 13.27 13.48 17.75
N SER A 5 13.60 12.25 17.34
CA SER A 5 13.30 11.76 16.00
C SER A 5 11.79 11.77 15.79
N LYS A 6 11.32 12.59 14.83
CA LYS A 6 9.91 12.63 14.42
C LYS A 6 9.51 11.20 14.02
N LYS A 7 8.59 10.58 14.77
CA LYS A 7 8.04 9.24 14.44
C LYS A 7 7.51 9.28 13.01
N ARG A 8 8.18 8.59 12.09
CA ARG A 8 7.73 8.48 10.70
C ARG A 8 6.44 7.66 10.67
N LYS A 9 5.43 8.13 9.92
CA LYS A 9 4.21 7.37 9.69
C LYS A 9 4.58 6.04 9.02
N PRO A 10 4.03 4.89 9.48
CA PRO A 10 4.32 3.60 8.88
C PRO A 10 3.87 3.60 7.41
N SER A 11 4.70 3.05 6.54
CA SER A 11 4.36 2.92 5.11
C SER A 11 3.13 2.03 4.91
N GLU A 12 2.38 2.24 3.82
CA GLU A 12 1.21 1.42 3.49
C GLU A 12 1.56 -0.08 3.44
N LEU A 13 2.73 -0.42 2.88
CA LEU A 13 3.28 -1.78 2.93
C LEU A 13 3.35 -2.34 4.37
N THR A 14 3.86 -1.54 5.32
CA THR A 14 3.98 -1.96 6.72
C THR A 14 2.61 -2.18 7.36
N LYS A 15 1.61 -1.37 6.99
CA LYS A 15 0.23 -1.54 7.47
C LYS A 15 -0.40 -2.81 6.89
N LEU A 16 -0.21 -3.07 5.60
CA LEU A 16 -0.72 -4.26 4.93
C LEU A 16 -0.11 -5.54 5.49
N LYS A 17 1.22 -5.59 5.71
CA LYS A 17 1.88 -6.75 6.34
C LYS A 17 1.39 -7.01 7.76
N LYS A 18 1.16 -5.96 8.56
CA LYS A 18 0.54 -6.10 9.90
C LYS A 18 -0.88 -6.63 9.84
N ARG A 19 -1.67 -6.19 8.86
CA ARG A 19 -3.04 -6.67 8.65
C ARG A 19 -3.06 -8.14 8.24
N LEU A 20 -2.16 -8.55 7.35
CA LEU A 20 -2.01 -9.95 6.93
C LEU A 20 -1.72 -10.86 8.14
N ALA A 21 -0.76 -10.48 8.99
CA ALA A 21 -0.42 -11.24 10.19
C ALA A 21 -1.61 -11.40 11.16
N ARG A 22 -2.44 -10.36 11.30
CA ARG A 22 -3.67 -10.42 12.11
C ARG A 22 -4.68 -11.39 11.49
N LEU A 23 -4.95 -11.26 10.19
CA LEU A 23 -5.89 -12.15 9.49
C LEU A 23 -5.44 -13.62 9.56
N GLN A 24 -4.14 -13.89 9.48
CA GLN A 24 -3.57 -15.23 9.66
C GLN A 24 -3.71 -15.76 11.09
N SER A 25 -3.72 -14.88 12.09
CA SER A 25 -3.98 -15.26 13.49
C SER A 25 -5.47 -15.50 13.71
N ASP A 26 -6.33 -14.66 13.14
CA ASP A 26 -7.78 -14.76 13.25
C ASP A 26 -8.29 -16.05 12.60
N ILE A 27 -7.75 -16.44 11.44
CA ILE A 27 -8.17 -17.67 10.76
C ILE A 27 -7.75 -18.94 11.53
N ALA A 28 -6.65 -18.88 12.29
CA ALA A 28 -6.20 -19.99 13.11
C ALA A 28 -7.11 -20.24 14.33
N THR A 29 -7.82 -19.21 14.79
CA THR A 29 -8.69 -19.28 15.97
C THR A 29 -10.18 -19.45 15.62
N VAL A 30 -10.58 -19.13 14.39
CA VAL A 30 -11.97 -19.23 13.94
C VAL A 30 -12.39 -20.68 13.66
N THR A 31 -13.48 -21.09 14.30
CA THR A 31 -14.12 -22.41 14.12
C THR A 31 -15.23 -22.40 13.08
N SER A 32 -15.89 -21.26 12.86
CA SER A 32 -16.97 -21.12 11.88
C SER A 32 -16.43 -21.17 10.45
N GLU A 33 -16.92 -22.12 9.65
CA GLU A 33 -16.48 -22.33 8.28
C GLU A 33 -16.82 -21.15 7.35
N ILE A 34 -17.96 -20.50 7.57
CA ILE A 34 -18.38 -19.30 6.81
C ILE A 34 -17.41 -18.15 7.07
N THR A 35 -17.06 -17.91 8.34
CA THR A 35 -16.12 -16.87 8.73
C THR A 35 -14.71 -17.19 8.24
N LYS A 36 -14.31 -18.46 8.26
CA LYS A 36 -13.04 -18.94 7.71
C LYS A 36 -12.91 -18.64 6.22
N LYS A 37 -13.95 -18.93 5.43
CA LYS A 37 -13.99 -18.60 3.98
C LYS A 37 -13.86 -17.09 3.74
N LYS A 38 -14.57 -16.26 4.51
CA LYS A 38 -14.44 -14.79 4.42
C LYS A 38 -13.02 -14.31 4.75
N LEU A 39 -12.39 -14.87 5.79
CA LEU A 39 -11.01 -14.53 6.16
C LEU A 39 -10.01 -14.96 5.08
N LEU A 40 -10.17 -16.12 4.47
CA LEU A 40 -9.33 -16.56 3.34
C LEU A 40 -9.38 -15.58 2.16
N VAL A 41 -10.57 -15.12 1.78
CA VAL A 41 -10.73 -14.11 0.73
C VAL A 41 -10.01 -12.81 1.10
N GLN A 42 -10.13 -12.36 2.36
CA GLN A 42 -9.44 -11.16 2.83
C GLN A 42 -7.91 -11.31 2.85
N ILE A 43 -7.40 -12.50 3.18
CA ILE A 43 -5.97 -12.82 3.13
C ILE A 43 -5.46 -12.69 1.69
N LEU A 44 -6.11 -13.37 0.73
CA LEU A 44 -5.77 -13.31 -0.69
C LEU A 44 -5.72 -11.87 -1.22
N LEU A 45 -6.77 -11.09 -0.97
CA LEU A 45 -6.83 -9.68 -1.41
C LEU A 45 -5.74 -8.81 -0.75
N THR A 46 -5.35 -9.13 0.49
CA THR A 46 -4.29 -8.40 1.19
C THR A 46 -2.92 -8.75 0.62
N GLU A 47 -2.68 -10.01 0.27
CA GLU A 47 -1.44 -10.47 -0.38
C GLU A 47 -1.26 -9.84 -1.76
N GLU A 48 -2.31 -9.77 -2.57
CA GLU A 48 -2.28 -9.09 -3.87
C GLU A 48 -1.93 -7.60 -3.71
N LYS A 49 -2.55 -6.91 -2.75
CA LYS A 49 -2.22 -5.51 -2.45
C LYS A 49 -0.77 -5.32 -2.01
N ILE A 50 -0.22 -6.27 -1.25
CA ILE A 50 1.20 -6.25 -0.87
C ILE A 50 2.07 -6.37 -2.13
N LYS A 51 1.78 -7.34 -3.01
CA LYS A 51 2.54 -7.52 -4.27
C LYS A 51 2.51 -6.25 -5.13
N ILE A 52 1.35 -5.61 -5.27
CA ILE A 52 1.20 -4.35 -6.01
C ILE A 52 2.02 -3.24 -5.36
N GLU A 53 1.97 -3.09 -4.04
CA GLU A 53 2.71 -2.03 -3.32
C GLU A 53 4.23 -2.26 -3.35
N GLU A 54 4.68 -3.53 -3.29
CA GLU A 54 6.08 -3.91 -3.49
C GLU A 54 6.53 -3.59 -4.91
N PHE A 55 5.70 -3.92 -5.90
CA PHE A 55 5.94 -3.57 -7.29
C PHE A 55 6.03 -2.05 -7.48
N HIS A 56 5.12 -1.25 -6.91
CA HIS A 56 5.15 0.22 -6.98
C HIS A 56 6.38 0.84 -6.32
N LYS A 57 6.92 0.22 -5.27
CA LYS A 57 8.19 0.64 -4.65
C LYS A 57 9.39 0.34 -5.55
N VAL A 58 9.43 -0.85 -6.16
CA VAL A 58 10.55 -1.30 -6.99
C VAL A 58 10.57 -0.60 -8.35
N SER A 59 9.41 -0.43 -8.97
CA SER A 59 9.27 0.16 -10.31
C SER A 59 9.44 1.69 -10.33
N GLY A 60 9.56 2.36 -9.17
CA GLY A 60 9.60 3.82 -9.13
C GLY A 60 8.32 4.50 -9.64
N PHE A 61 7.29 3.72 -10.00
CA PHE A 61 5.99 4.20 -10.53
C PHE A 61 5.24 5.07 -9.52
N ASN A 62 5.63 5.07 -8.24
CA ASN A 62 5.14 6.03 -7.25
C ASN A 62 5.52 7.49 -7.58
N LYS A 63 6.40 7.77 -8.55
CA LYS A 63 6.55 9.12 -9.13
C LYS A 63 5.44 9.48 -10.13
N ILE A 64 4.70 8.50 -10.66
CA ILE A 64 3.65 8.70 -11.67
C ILE A 64 2.27 8.86 -11.02
N ARG A 65 2.16 8.64 -9.70
CA ARG A 65 0.96 8.98 -8.92
C ARG A 65 0.84 10.48 -8.60
N GLY A 66 1.51 11.32 -9.39
CA GLY A 66 1.08 12.68 -9.68
C GLY A 66 0.41 12.66 -11.05
N TYR A 67 -0.89 12.35 -11.07
CA TYR A 67 -1.73 12.80 -12.17
C TYR A 67 -1.73 14.34 -12.14
N GLU A 68 -0.71 14.96 -12.72
CA GLU A 68 -0.91 16.12 -13.60
C GLU A 68 -1.07 15.56 -15.01
N ILE A 69 -2.10 14.74 -15.20
CA ILE A 69 -2.65 14.56 -16.54
C ILE A 69 -3.51 15.82 -16.76
N LEU A 70 -2.93 16.76 -17.50
CA LEU A 70 -3.50 18.02 -18.01
C LEU A 70 -3.37 19.28 -17.13
N SER A 71 -2.20 19.91 -17.13
CA SER A 71 -2.08 21.27 -17.67
C SER A 71 -0.63 21.67 -17.91
N GLY A 72 -0.19 21.57 -19.17
CA GLY A 72 0.98 22.28 -19.69
C GLY A 72 2.25 21.44 -19.76
N ALA A 73 2.60 21.01 -20.97
CA ALA A 73 3.99 20.69 -21.29
C ALA A 73 4.88 21.89 -20.91
N PRO A 74 5.98 21.73 -20.15
CA PRO A 74 6.93 22.81 -19.91
C PRO A 74 7.71 23.02 -21.22
N GLY A 75 7.18 23.84 -22.12
CA GLY A 75 7.83 24.08 -23.42
C GLY A 75 6.99 24.70 -24.52
N LEU A 76 5.75 25.13 -24.27
CA LEU A 76 4.91 25.82 -25.26
C LEU A 76 4.42 27.19 -24.78
N GLY A 77 5.25 27.90 -24.00
CA GLY A 77 5.17 29.35 -23.88
C GLY A 77 5.71 29.97 -25.16
N LYS A 78 4.82 30.53 -25.97
CA LYS A 78 5.11 31.13 -27.27
C LYS A 78 6.15 32.25 -27.18
N ARG A 79 7.04 32.23 -28.19
CA ARG A 79 7.72 33.33 -28.92
C ARG A 79 7.59 34.77 -28.37
N SER A 80 8.76 35.44 -28.30
CA SER A 80 9.06 36.84 -28.64
C SER A 80 7.96 37.89 -28.49
#